data_AF-A0A9D8MNW0-F1
#
_entry.id   AF-A0A9D8MNW0-F1
#
_cell.length_a   1.000
_cell.length_b   1.000
_cell.length_c   1.000
_cell.angle_alpha   90.00
_cell.angle_beta   90.00
_cell.angle_gamma   90.00
#
_symmetry.space_group_name_H-M   'P 1'
#
loop_
_entity.id
_entity.type
_entity.pdbx_description
1 polymer ?
#
loop_
_entity_poly.entity_id
_entity_poly.type
_entity_poly.pdbx_seq_one_letter_code
_entity_poly.pdbx_strand_id
1 'polypeptide(L)'
;EDKEIIVDRSGWHLILLAKNKTGYFNLCKMVSISFLEGFYDRPRIDKELLEQYHEGIICSSACLGGELPQLILQGKIDKAEESIMWFKKVFGDDYYIELMRHKTDKPNADTEVYQKQMIVNKVLVELARKTNTKIICTNDAHFVKEEHAEAHERLICLSTGKFIDDPNRMHYTKQEWLKTPEEMAAIFSDLPEALENTQEIVSKVEIYDIDSEPIMPLFPIPEDFGTEEEYRKRFTPEDLFNEFTRDEKGNVVLSQEEAEKKIKKLGGYDRLYRIKLEADYLAKLTWEGAAKRYPGDKLTEEHKERINFELHIMKTMGFPGYFLIVMDYIRAAREELGVSVGPGRGSAAGSVVAYCLWITDLDPLKYDLLFERFLNPDRISLPDIDVDFDDAGRERVLDWVSRKYGKTHVAHIITYGTMAAKSAIADVGRVQRVPLGEVNEIKKLVPDKFSDDLKDERGKTPKVNLHNCYIYVDALKALLNGEDDNVSSMLHYAEELEDTIRQVGIHACGVIIGADDLTKFAPLATLTDRDSGETRLDH
;
A
#
# COMPACT_ATOMS: atom_id res chain seq x y z
N GLU A 1 -47.74 5.20 -5.32
CA GLU A 1 -46.73 6.24 -5.58
C GLU A 1 -45.39 5.65 -5.23
N ASP A 2 -44.61 5.49 -6.29
CA ASP A 2 -43.26 4.96 -6.46
C ASP A 2 -42.50 4.58 -5.18
N LYS A 3 -42.38 3.27 -4.96
CA LYS A 3 -41.23 2.71 -4.26
C LYS A 3 -40.01 3.08 -5.10
N GLU A 4 -39.31 4.13 -4.67
CA GLU A 4 -38.05 4.57 -5.25
C GLU A 4 -37.21 3.34 -5.60
N ILE A 5 -36.95 3.18 -6.89
CA ILE A 5 -35.89 2.30 -7.38
C ILE A 5 -34.64 2.80 -6.66
N ILE A 6 -34.11 2.01 -5.73
CA ILE A 6 -32.79 2.23 -5.17
C ILE A 6 -31.83 2.04 -6.33
N VAL A 7 -31.58 3.10 -7.08
CA VAL A 7 -30.52 3.14 -8.08
C VAL A 7 -29.24 2.93 -7.29
N ASP A 8 -28.54 1.85 -7.61
CA ASP A 8 -27.25 1.53 -7.03
C ASP A 8 -26.35 2.79 -7.12
N ARG A 9 -26.05 3.38 -5.97
CA ARG A 9 -25.30 4.64 -5.86
C ARG A 9 -23.80 4.42 -6.08
N SER A 10 -23.38 3.17 -6.28
CA SER A 10 -21.98 2.77 -6.48
C SER A 10 -21.39 3.19 -7.84
N GLY A 11 -22.23 3.62 -8.79
CA GLY A 11 -21.80 4.02 -10.14
C GLY A 11 -21.76 2.83 -11.10
N TRP A 12 -21.00 2.97 -12.20
CA TRP A 12 -20.80 1.91 -13.17
C TRP A 12 -19.40 1.32 -13.05
N HIS A 13 -19.28 0.01 -13.26
CA HIS A 13 -17.97 -0.64 -13.32
C HIS A 13 -17.24 -0.28 -14.63
N LEU A 14 -15.92 -0.15 -14.53
CA LEU A 14 -15.02 0.07 -15.67
C LEU A 14 -13.69 -0.60 -15.36
N ILE A 15 -13.09 -1.26 -16.35
CA ILE A 15 -11.77 -1.90 -16.20
C ILE A 15 -10.72 -1.01 -16.84
N LEU A 16 -9.68 -0.68 -16.07
CA LEU A 16 -8.52 0.10 -16.51
C LEU A 16 -7.24 -0.69 -16.22
N LEU A 17 -6.38 -0.83 -17.22
CA LEU A 17 -5.11 -1.56 -17.12
C LEU A 17 -3.95 -0.62 -17.45
N ALA A 18 -2.92 -0.60 -16.62
CA ALA A 18 -1.71 0.16 -16.89
C ALA A 18 -0.89 -0.54 -17.98
N LYS A 19 -0.80 0.08 -19.15
CA LYS A 19 0.00 -0.38 -20.29
C LYS A 19 1.49 -0.20 -20.04
N ASN A 20 1.87 0.82 -19.28
CA ASN A 20 3.26 1.17 -18.98
C ASN A 20 3.36 1.96 -17.67
N LYS A 21 4.57 2.40 -17.31
CA LYS A 21 4.84 3.15 -16.08
C LYS A 21 4.04 4.45 -15.97
N THR A 22 3.81 5.16 -17.08
CA THR A 22 2.94 6.35 -17.09
C THR A 22 1.50 5.99 -16.74
N GLY A 23 0.97 4.93 -17.33
CA GLY A 23 -0.35 4.39 -17.00
C GLY A 23 -0.49 4.02 -15.53
N TYR A 24 0.53 3.41 -14.93
CA TYR A 24 0.55 3.09 -13.50
C TYR A 24 0.38 4.33 -12.63
N PHE A 25 1.17 5.39 -12.86
CA PHE A 25 1.05 6.62 -12.08
C PHE A 25 -0.28 7.34 -12.31
N ASN A 26 -0.82 7.28 -13.54
CA ASN A 26 -2.15 7.81 -13.83
C ASN A 26 -3.25 7.03 -13.09
N LEU A 27 -3.15 5.71 -12.97
CA LEU A 27 -4.03 4.91 -12.12
C LEU A 27 -3.89 5.30 -10.64
N CYS A 28 -2.66 5.44 -10.12
CA CYS A 28 -2.44 5.89 -8.74
C CYS A 28 -3.10 7.25 -8.46
N LYS A 29 -2.98 8.20 -9.39
CA LYS A 29 -3.63 9.51 -9.30
C LYS A 29 -5.15 9.40 -9.29
N MET A 30 -5.73 8.63 -10.22
CA MET A 30 -7.19 8.44 -10.27
C MET A 30 -7.73 7.75 -9.03
N VAL A 31 -7.06 6.71 -8.54
CA VAL A 31 -7.42 6.04 -7.28
C VAL A 31 -7.37 7.05 -6.13
N SER A 32 -6.29 7.82 -6.01
CA SER A 32 -6.16 8.83 -4.94
C SER A 32 -7.27 9.87 -4.98
N ILE A 33 -7.56 10.44 -6.15
CA ILE A 33 -8.62 11.44 -6.31
C ILE A 33 -10.00 10.83 -6.04
N SER A 34 -10.22 9.56 -6.39
CA SER A 34 -11.48 8.86 -6.13
C SER A 34 -11.80 8.71 -4.63
N PHE A 35 -10.77 8.60 -3.79
CA PHE A 35 -10.91 8.61 -2.33
C PHE A 35 -11.00 10.02 -1.76
N LEU A 36 -10.21 10.96 -2.27
CA LEU A 36 -10.15 12.33 -1.74
C LEU A 36 -11.37 13.20 -2.09
N GLU A 37 -11.88 13.05 -3.31
CA GLU A 37 -12.91 13.94 -3.88
C GLU A 37 -14.14 13.16 -4.38
N GLY A 38 -13.96 11.93 -4.84
CA GLY A 38 -15.01 11.10 -5.45
C GLY A 38 -15.80 10.20 -4.47
N PHE A 39 -15.42 10.19 -3.20
CA PHE A 39 -15.94 9.22 -2.23
C PHE A 39 -17.38 9.56 -1.81
N TYR A 40 -18.27 8.59 -1.99
CA TYR A 40 -19.64 8.62 -1.45
C TYR A 40 -19.83 7.39 -0.55
N ASP A 41 -20.48 6.35 -1.07
CA ASP A 41 -20.47 5.02 -0.43
C ASP A 41 -19.23 4.20 -0.85
N ARG A 42 -18.67 4.53 -2.01
CA ARG A 42 -17.48 3.93 -2.61
C ARG A 42 -16.63 5.02 -3.29
N PRO A 43 -15.31 4.80 -3.46
CA PRO A 43 -14.48 5.68 -4.28
C PRO A 43 -14.93 5.59 -5.74
N ARG A 44 -15.13 6.74 -6.40
CA ARG A 44 -15.62 6.82 -7.79
C ARG A 44 -14.80 7.84 -8.57
N ILE A 45 -14.77 7.64 -9.88
CA ILE A 45 -14.16 8.57 -10.85
C ILE A 45 -15.21 8.97 -11.89
N ASP A 46 -15.01 10.13 -12.52
CA ASP A 46 -15.85 10.62 -13.60
C ASP A 46 -15.13 10.56 -14.96
N LYS A 47 -15.86 10.93 -16.02
CA LYS A 47 -15.35 10.89 -17.40
C LYS A 47 -14.31 11.98 -17.65
N GLU A 48 -14.42 13.10 -16.95
CA GLU A 48 -13.49 14.21 -16.97
C GLU A 48 -12.11 13.79 -16.44
N LEU A 49 -12.08 13.09 -15.31
CA LEU A 49 -10.85 12.56 -14.71
C LEU A 49 -10.21 11.49 -15.60
N LEU A 50 -11.02 10.63 -16.21
CA LEU A 50 -10.55 9.66 -17.22
C LEU A 50 -9.91 10.38 -18.40
N GLU A 51 -10.56 11.42 -18.97
CA GLU A 51 -9.99 12.19 -20.09
C GLU A 51 -8.68 12.90 -19.69
N GLN A 52 -8.54 13.32 -18.44
CA GLN A 52 -7.31 13.93 -17.93
C GLN A 52 -6.15 12.93 -17.78
N TYR A 53 -6.41 11.70 -17.32
CA TYR A 53 -5.39 10.71 -16.95
C TYR A 53 -5.40 9.43 -17.80
N HIS A 54 -5.92 9.47 -19.03
CA HIS A 54 -6.02 8.30 -19.92
C HIS A 54 -4.68 7.79 -20.49
N GLU A 55 -3.62 8.61 -20.48
CA GLU A 55 -2.35 8.24 -21.12
C GLU A 55 -1.75 6.97 -20.51
N GLY A 56 -1.34 6.03 -21.37
CA GLY A 56 -0.74 4.76 -20.93
C GLY A 56 -1.74 3.77 -20.33
N ILE A 57 -3.05 3.96 -20.51
CA ILE A 57 -4.10 3.10 -19.97
C ILE A 57 -4.86 2.38 -21.08
N ILE A 58 -5.14 1.10 -20.87
CA ILE A 58 -6.09 0.30 -21.66
C ILE A 58 -7.41 0.24 -20.90
N CYS A 59 -8.53 0.43 -21.59
CA CYS A 59 -9.86 0.49 -21.01
C CYS A 59 -10.78 -0.58 -21.61
N SER A 60 -11.58 -1.26 -20.79
CA SER A 60 -12.66 -2.14 -21.27
C SER A 60 -14.01 -1.92 -20.58
N SER A 61 -15.08 -2.28 -21.29
CA SER A 61 -16.47 -1.96 -20.90
C SER A 61 -17.01 -2.68 -19.65
N ALA A 62 -16.21 -3.54 -19.02
CA ALA A 62 -16.50 -4.26 -17.78
C ALA A 62 -17.67 -5.25 -17.83
N CYS A 63 -17.99 -5.81 -16.66
CA CYS A 63 -19.07 -6.77 -16.41
C CYS A 63 -20.47 -6.17 -16.59
N LEU A 64 -21.53 -6.93 -16.25
CA LEU A 64 -22.92 -6.46 -16.29
C LEU A 64 -23.18 -5.18 -15.48
N GLY A 65 -22.34 -4.84 -14.49
CA GLY A 65 -22.40 -3.58 -13.74
C GLY A 65 -21.82 -2.37 -14.48
N GLY A 66 -21.25 -2.54 -15.67
CA GLY A 66 -20.66 -1.47 -16.47
C GLY A 66 -21.69 -0.60 -17.21
N GLU A 67 -21.22 0.55 -17.69
CA GLU A 67 -22.05 1.54 -18.38
C GLU A 67 -22.79 0.95 -19.59
N LEU A 68 -22.07 0.23 -20.46
CA LEU A 68 -22.67 -0.31 -21.69
C LEU A 68 -23.71 -1.40 -21.39
N PRO A 69 -23.41 -2.44 -20.59
CA PRO A 69 -24.41 -3.45 -20.24
C PRO A 69 -25.66 -2.85 -19.59
N GLN A 70 -25.50 -1.88 -18.69
CA GLN A 70 -26.63 -1.22 -18.02
C GLN A 70 -27.50 -0.42 -19.00
N LEU A 71 -26.89 0.34 -19.92
CA LEU A 71 -27.65 1.07 -20.95
C LEU A 71 -28.42 0.12 -21.87
N ILE A 72 -27.81 -1.00 -22.26
CA ILE A 72 -28.44 -2.01 -23.11
C ILE A 72 -29.61 -2.67 -22.39
N LEU A 73 -29.45 -3.08 -21.14
CA LEU A 73 -30.53 -3.67 -20.33
C LEU A 73 -31.72 -2.71 -20.13
N GLN A 74 -31.45 -1.40 -20.11
CA GLN A 74 -32.48 -0.35 -20.06
C GLN A 74 -33.10 -0.01 -21.42
N GLY A 75 -32.71 -0.70 -22.50
CA GLY A 75 -33.18 -0.45 -23.86
C GLY A 75 -32.63 0.83 -24.51
N LYS A 76 -31.61 1.46 -23.92
CA LYS A 76 -31.01 2.73 -24.38
C LYS A 76 -29.82 2.47 -25.31
N ILE A 77 -30.05 1.75 -26.40
CA ILE A 77 -28.98 1.31 -27.33
C ILE A 77 -28.25 2.50 -27.97
N ASP A 78 -28.96 3.55 -28.37
CA ASP A 78 -28.34 4.76 -28.95
C ASP A 78 -27.33 5.40 -27.99
N LYS A 79 -27.65 5.43 -26.68
CA LYS A 79 -26.73 5.95 -25.65
C LYS A 79 -25.53 5.03 -25.41
N ALA A 80 -25.72 3.71 -25.53
CA ALA A 80 -24.60 2.76 -25.45
C ALA A 80 -23.61 3.00 -26.59
N GLU A 81 -24.11 3.27 -27.81
CA GLU A 81 -23.27 3.63 -28.95
C GLU A 81 -22.55 4.97 -28.73
N GLU A 82 -23.24 6.01 -28.27
CA GLU A 82 -22.62 7.29 -27.90
C GLU A 82 -21.49 7.09 -26.87
N SER A 83 -21.71 6.24 -25.87
CA SER A 83 -20.71 5.91 -24.86
C SER A 83 -19.49 5.20 -25.45
N ILE A 84 -19.69 4.21 -26.34
CA ILE A 84 -18.57 3.56 -27.06
C ILE A 84 -17.76 4.60 -27.83
N MET A 85 -18.42 5.50 -28.55
CA MET A 85 -17.74 6.54 -29.33
C MET A 85 -16.97 7.52 -28.43
N TRP A 86 -17.50 7.84 -27.24
CA TRP A 86 -16.78 8.63 -26.25
C TRP A 86 -15.51 7.92 -25.76
N PHE A 87 -15.60 6.65 -25.34
CA PHE A 87 -14.42 5.91 -24.89
C PHE A 87 -13.38 5.73 -26.01
N LYS A 88 -13.82 5.50 -27.25
CA LYS A 88 -12.91 5.47 -28.42
C LYS A 88 -12.25 6.82 -28.67
N LYS A 89 -12.94 7.94 -28.45
CA LYS A 89 -12.34 9.28 -28.58
C LYS A 89 -11.19 9.45 -27.57
N VAL A 90 -11.36 8.93 -26.35
CA VAL A 90 -10.38 9.09 -25.26
C VAL A 90 -9.23 8.08 -25.36
N PHE A 91 -9.53 6.80 -25.50
CA PHE A 91 -8.54 5.72 -25.44
C PHE A 91 -8.10 5.20 -26.82
N GLY A 92 -8.75 5.62 -27.91
CA GLY A 92 -8.42 5.18 -29.27
C GLY A 92 -8.51 3.67 -29.44
N ASP A 93 -7.42 3.05 -29.92
CA ASP A 93 -7.30 1.61 -30.12
C ASP A 93 -7.08 0.82 -28.82
N ASP A 94 -6.94 1.51 -27.70
CA ASP A 94 -6.81 0.90 -26.36
C ASP A 94 -8.17 0.77 -25.64
N TYR A 95 -9.28 0.99 -26.36
CA TYR A 95 -10.63 0.70 -25.87
C TYR A 95 -11.18 -0.64 -26.42
N TYR A 96 -11.69 -1.48 -25.52
CA TYR A 96 -12.23 -2.79 -25.84
C TYR A 96 -13.64 -2.99 -25.26
N ILE A 97 -14.49 -3.73 -25.97
CA ILE A 97 -15.78 -4.17 -25.46
C ILE A 97 -15.62 -5.57 -24.86
N GLU A 98 -16.05 -5.73 -23.62
CA GLU A 98 -15.81 -6.92 -22.81
C GLU A 98 -17.04 -7.84 -22.79
N LEU A 99 -16.81 -9.13 -23.04
CA LEU A 99 -17.84 -10.17 -23.05
C LEU A 99 -17.54 -11.20 -21.96
N MET A 100 -18.57 -11.53 -21.17
CA MET A 100 -18.51 -12.53 -20.11
C MET A 100 -19.67 -13.51 -20.25
N ARG A 101 -19.47 -14.78 -19.85
CA ARG A 101 -20.46 -15.85 -19.99
C ARG A 101 -20.38 -16.83 -18.81
N HIS A 102 -21.23 -16.63 -17.81
CA HIS A 102 -21.24 -17.37 -16.55
C HIS A 102 -22.42 -18.34 -16.48
N LYS A 103 -22.44 -19.33 -17.37
CA LYS A 103 -23.46 -20.38 -17.34
C LYS A 103 -23.25 -21.28 -16.13
N THR A 104 -24.29 -21.47 -15.34
CA THR A 104 -24.24 -22.30 -14.13
C THR A 104 -25.52 -23.10 -13.96
N ASP A 105 -25.37 -24.32 -13.47
CA ASP A 105 -26.43 -25.22 -13.01
C ASP A 105 -26.22 -25.63 -11.53
N LYS A 106 -25.25 -24.98 -10.86
CA LYS A 106 -24.89 -25.27 -9.47
C LYS A 106 -26.02 -24.86 -8.51
N PRO A 107 -26.22 -25.62 -7.42
CA PRO A 107 -27.17 -25.24 -6.38
C PRO A 107 -26.75 -23.93 -5.70
N ASN A 108 -27.74 -23.12 -5.33
CA ASN A 108 -27.55 -21.82 -4.67
C ASN A 108 -26.67 -20.84 -5.47
N ALA A 109 -26.62 -20.98 -6.80
CA ALA A 109 -25.98 -20.02 -7.69
C ALA A 109 -27.02 -19.13 -8.39
N ASP A 110 -26.63 -17.91 -8.74
CA ASP A 110 -27.47 -17.04 -9.56
C ASP A 110 -27.46 -17.51 -11.03
N THR A 111 -28.60 -17.98 -11.51
CA THR A 111 -28.79 -18.49 -12.88
C THR A 111 -29.29 -17.42 -13.86
N GLU A 112 -29.72 -16.25 -13.37
CA GLU A 112 -30.22 -15.16 -14.20
C GLU A 112 -29.10 -14.39 -14.90
N VAL A 113 -27.92 -14.32 -14.28
CA VAL A 113 -26.74 -13.60 -14.80
C VAL A 113 -26.41 -14.02 -16.23
N TYR A 114 -26.37 -15.33 -16.49
CA TYR A 114 -26.07 -15.84 -17.84
C TYR A 114 -27.10 -15.39 -18.87
N GLN A 115 -28.39 -15.38 -18.52
CA GLN A 115 -29.45 -14.94 -19.46
C GLN A 115 -29.30 -13.46 -19.79
N LYS A 116 -29.02 -12.61 -18.78
CA LYS A 116 -28.75 -11.19 -18.97
C LYS A 116 -27.50 -10.97 -19.82
N GLN A 117 -26.42 -11.72 -19.57
CA GLN A 117 -25.20 -11.68 -20.38
C GLN A 117 -25.47 -12.05 -21.84
N MET A 118 -26.26 -13.09 -22.13
CA MET A 118 -26.56 -13.47 -23.52
C MET A 118 -27.33 -12.39 -24.27
N ILE A 119 -28.28 -11.73 -23.62
CA ILE A 119 -29.03 -10.59 -24.19
C ILE A 119 -28.08 -9.42 -24.49
N VAL A 120 -27.26 -9.04 -23.51
CA VAL A 120 -26.33 -7.91 -23.63
C VAL A 120 -25.23 -8.19 -24.65
N ASN A 121 -24.60 -9.37 -24.59
CA ASN A 121 -23.50 -9.76 -25.47
C ASN A 121 -23.91 -9.72 -26.95
N LYS A 122 -25.14 -10.09 -27.28
CA LYS A 122 -25.65 -9.98 -28.65
C LYS A 122 -25.58 -8.54 -29.15
N VAL A 123 -26.09 -7.59 -28.36
CA VAL A 123 -26.10 -6.17 -28.71
C VAL A 123 -24.69 -5.59 -28.68
N LEU A 124 -23.85 -5.99 -27.72
CA LEU A 124 -22.44 -5.57 -27.67
C LEU A 124 -21.67 -5.98 -28.92
N VAL A 125 -21.86 -7.21 -29.42
CA VAL A 125 -21.22 -7.67 -30.67
C VAL A 125 -21.73 -6.88 -31.88
N GLU A 126 -23.03 -6.58 -31.95
CA GLU A 126 -23.60 -5.74 -33.01
C GLU A 126 -23.02 -4.32 -32.99
N LEU A 127 -22.97 -3.69 -31.80
CA LEU A 127 -22.38 -2.36 -31.61
C LEU A 127 -20.88 -2.36 -31.91
N ALA A 128 -20.12 -3.34 -31.41
CA ALA A 128 -18.69 -3.47 -31.68
C ALA A 128 -18.38 -3.50 -33.18
N ARG A 129 -19.16 -4.28 -33.94
CA ARG A 129 -19.04 -4.34 -35.41
C ARG A 129 -19.41 -3.01 -36.07
N LYS A 130 -20.49 -2.35 -35.60
CA LYS A 130 -20.95 -1.06 -36.12
C LYS A 130 -19.93 0.05 -35.91
N THR A 131 -19.33 0.11 -34.72
CA THR A 131 -18.37 1.17 -34.32
C THR A 131 -16.92 0.81 -34.65
N ASN A 132 -16.67 -0.37 -35.22
CA ASN A 132 -15.33 -0.93 -35.45
C ASN A 132 -14.49 -0.94 -34.16
N THR A 133 -15.05 -1.47 -33.08
CA THR A 133 -14.39 -1.65 -31.77
C THR A 133 -14.09 -3.13 -31.57
N LYS A 134 -12.91 -3.45 -31.04
CA LYS A 134 -12.54 -4.84 -30.75
C LYS A 134 -13.30 -5.35 -29.54
N ILE A 135 -13.66 -6.64 -29.59
CA ILE A 135 -14.24 -7.37 -28.46
C ILE A 135 -13.16 -8.21 -27.78
N ILE A 136 -13.25 -8.35 -26.47
CA ILE A 136 -12.42 -9.27 -25.66
C ILE A 136 -13.31 -10.13 -24.78
N CYS A 137 -12.82 -11.30 -24.38
CA CYS A 137 -13.47 -12.11 -23.36
C CYS A 137 -12.70 -12.10 -22.04
N THR A 138 -13.44 -12.07 -20.93
CA THR A 138 -12.90 -12.16 -19.57
C THR A 138 -13.86 -12.99 -18.70
N ASN A 139 -13.47 -13.27 -17.46
CA ASN A 139 -14.26 -14.10 -16.53
C ASN A 139 -14.48 -13.48 -15.14
N ASP A 140 -14.03 -12.23 -14.93
CA ASP A 140 -14.22 -11.50 -13.66
C ASP A 140 -13.90 -12.35 -12.41
N ALA A 141 -12.70 -12.92 -12.38
CA ALA A 141 -12.34 -13.93 -11.38
C ALA A 141 -12.29 -13.33 -9.96
N HIS A 142 -13.01 -13.96 -9.03
CA HIS A 142 -13.06 -13.61 -7.60
C HIS A 142 -12.43 -14.69 -6.71
N PHE A 143 -12.15 -15.88 -7.27
CA PHE A 143 -11.49 -16.97 -6.56
C PHE A 143 -10.59 -17.77 -7.51
N VAL A 144 -9.65 -18.54 -6.95
CA VAL A 144 -8.59 -19.18 -7.76
C VAL A 144 -9.10 -20.41 -8.50
N LYS A 145 -9.81 -21.31 -7.80
CA LYS A 145 -10.28 -22.59 -8.33
C LYS A 145 -11.78 -22.72 -8.17
N GLU A 146 -12.40 -23.56 -9.00
CA GLU A 146 -13.83 -23.84 -8.94
C GLU A 146 -14.34 -24.25 -7.54
N GLU A 147 -13.56 -25.05 -6.80
CA GLU A 147 -13.88 -25.55 -5.46
C GLU A 147 -14.03 -24.44 -4.40
N HIS A 148 -13.33 -23.31 -4.56
CA HIS A 148 -13.36 -22.20 -3.60
C HIS A 148 -14.64 -21.35 -3.69
N ALA A 149 -15.57 -21.66 -4.61
CA ALA A 149 -16.81 -20.91 -4.77
C ALA A 149 -17.65 -20.88 -3.47
N GLU A 150 -17.59 -21.95 -2.67
CA GLU A 150 -18.30 -22.06 -1.40
C GLU A 150 -17.68 -21.20 -0.30
N ALA A 151 -16.34 -21.16 -0.19
CA ALA A 151 -15.66 -20.23 0.70
C ALA A 151 -15.94 -18.76 0.31
N HIS A 152 -15.93 -18.46 -0.99
CA HIS A 152 -16.28 -17.13 -1.48
C HIS A 152 -17.72 -16.73 -1.11
N GLU A 153 -18.70 -17.64 -1.18
CA GLU A 153 -20.08 -17.37 -0.72
C GLU A 153 -20.13 -16.94 0.77
N ARG A 154 -19.32 -17.59 1.61
CA ARG A 154 -19.20 -17.25 3.04
C ARG A 154 -18.51 -15.90 3.23
N LEU A 155 -17.48 -15.59 2.44
CA LEU A 155 -16.81 -14.30 2.44
C LEU A 155 -17.76 -13.13 2.06
N ILE A 156 -18.65 -13.36 1.10
CA ILE A 156 -19.72 -12.39 0.74
C ILE A 156 -20.67 -12.19 1.92
N CYS A 157 -21.11 -13.27 2.57
CA CYS A 157 -21.97 -13.20 3.75
C CYS A 157 -21.29 -12.40 4.89
N LEU A 158 -19.99 -12.60 5.09
CA LEU A 158 -19.20 -11.84 6.06
C LEU A 158 -19.16 -10.35 5.75
N SER A 159 -18.95 -10.01 4.48
CA SER A 159 -18.83 -8.63 4.00
C SER A 159 -20.17 -7.89 4.01
N THR A 160 -21.27 -8.60 3.74
CA THR A 160 -22.63 -8.03 3.70
C THR A 160 -23.37 -8.12 5.04
N GLY A 161 -22.76 -8.74 6.06
CA GLY A 161 -23.39 -8.94 7.37
C GLY A 161 -24.60 -9.89 7.32
N LYS A 162 -24.62 -10.82 6.37
CA LYS A 162 -25.71 -11.78 6.15
C LYS A 162 -25.35 -13.17 6.65
N PHE A 163 -26.37 -13.98 6.90
CA PHE A 163 -26.22 -15.40 7.24
C PHE A 163 -26.33 -16.26 5.98
N ILE A 164 -25.73 -17.45 6.01
CA ILE A 164 -25.77 -18.40 4.88
C ILE A 164 -27.18 -18.92 4.61
N ASP A 165 -28.09 -18.85 5.59
CA ASP A 165 -29.49 -19.26 5.46
C ASP A 165 -30.44 -18.08 5.15
N ASP A 166 -29.93 -16.85 5.03
CA ASP A 166 -30.74 -15.70 4.64
C ASP A 166 -31.18 -15.86 3.16
N PRO A 167 -32.49 -15.92 2.87
CA PRO A 167 -33.00 -16.09 1.51
C PRO A 167 -32.78 -14.84 0.63
N ASN A 168 -32.48 -13.69 1.23
CA ASN A 168 -32.22 -12.44 0.51
C ASN A 168 -30.71 -12.12 0.42
N ARG A 169 -29.82 -13.09 0.72
CA ARG A 169 -28.39 -12.89 0.55
C ARG A 169 -28.03 -12.80 -0.93
N MET A 170 -26.91 -12.15 -1.22
CA MET A 170 -26.37 -12.08 -2.57
C MET A 170 -25.80 -13.44 -2.97
N HIS A 171 -26.19 -13.92 -4.16
CA HIS A 171 -25.66 -15.12 -4.76
C HIS A 171 -24.83 -14.77 -5.98
N TYR A 172 -23.66 -15.40 -6.10
CA TYR A 172 -22.84 -15.35 -7.32
C TYR A 172 -23.15 -16.55 -8.20
N THR A 173 -22.63 -16.57 -9.42
CA THR A 173 -22.88 -17.68 -10.36
C THR A 173 -22.05 -18.93 -10.03
N LYS A 174 -21.04 -18.79 -9.17
CA LYS A 174 -20.03 -19.83 -8.86
C LYS A 174 -19.21 -20.23 -10.09
N GLN A 175 -19.03 -19.29 -11.02
CA GLN A 175 -18.25 -19.40 -12.25
C GLN A 175 -17.02 -18.48 -12.27
N GLU A 176 -16.82 -17.68 -11.24
CA GLU A 176 -15.82 -16.62 -11.14
C GLU A 176 -14.45 -17.15 -10.67
N TRP A 177 -14.04 -18.36 -11.12
CA TRP A 177 -12.67 -18.86 -10.90
C TRP A 177 -11.70 -18.43 -12.00
N LEU A 178 -10.40 -18.59 -11.77
CA LEU A 178 -9.39 -18.43 -12.80
C LEU A 178 -9.43 -19.62 -13.77
N LYS A 179 -10.27 -19.51 -14.81
CA LYS A 179 -10.47 -20.55 -15.83
C LYS A 179 -9.20 -20.84 -16.63
N THR A 180 -9.04 -22.08 -17.07
CA THR A 180 -7.96 -22.45 -17.98
C THR A 180 -8.22 -21.91 -19.40
N PRO A 181 -7.18 -21.84 -20.26
CA PRO A 181 -7.35 -21.45 -21.66
C PRO A 181 -8.36 -22.33 -22.42
N GLU A 182 -8.39 -23.64 -22.13
CA GLU A 182 -9.30 -24.59 -22.76
C GLU A 182 -10.76 -24.35 -22.35
N GLU A 183 -11.00 -24.05 -21.07
CA GLU A 183 -12.33 -23.70 -20.57
C GLU A 183 -12.85 -22.42 -21.23
N MET A 184 -12.01 -21.39 -21.31
CA MET A 184 -12.36 -20.13 -21.98
C MET A 184 -12.59 -20.32 -23.49
N ALA A 185 -11.76 -21.14 -24.15
CA ALA A 185 -11.92 -21.48 -25.56
C ALA A 185 -13.23 -22.22 -25.85
N ALA A 186 -13.65 -23.12 -24.95
CA ALA A 186 -14.94 -23.80 -25.08
C ALA A 186 -16.12 -22.81 -24.96
N ILE A 187 -16.06 -21.89 -24.00
CA ILE A 187 -17.11 -20.90 -23.71
C ILE A 187 -17.30 -19.89 -24.86
N PHE A 188 -16.22 -19.49 -25.51
CA PHE A 188 -16.20 -18.51 -26.61
C PHE A 188 -15.88 -19.12 -27.97
N SER A 189 -16.18 -20.41 -28.15
CA SER A 189 -15.91 -21.14 -29.40
C SER A 189 -16.60 -20.56 -30.64
N ASP A 190 -17.69 -19.81 -30.47
CA ASP A 190 -18.41 -19.07 -31.52
C ASP A 190 -17.81 -17.69 -31.84
N LEU A 191 -16.91 -17.16 -31.00
CA LEU A 191 -16.26 -15.86 -31.12
C LEU A 191 -14.75 -15.97 -30.80
N PRO A 192 -13.97 -16.73 -31.59
CA PRO A 192 -12.55 -16.94 -31.33
C PRO A 192 -11.76 -15.61 -31.32
N GLU A 193 -12.21 -14.59 -32.06
CA GLU A 193 -11.57 -13.27 -32.08
C GLU A 193 -11.55 -12.59 -30.69
N ALA A 194 -12.52 -12.91 -29.82
CA ALA A 194 -12.57 -12.35 -28.47
C ALA A 194 -11.43 -12.87 -27.59
N LEU A 195 -10.97 -14.11 -27.83
CA LEU A 195 -9.80 -14.70 -27.18
C LEU A 195 -8.50 -14.18 -27.79
N GLU A 196 -8.43 -14.11 -29.12
CA GLU A 196 -7.22 -13.63 -29.82
C GLU A 196 -6.89 -12.18 -29.43
N ASN A 197 -7.91 -11.31 -29.32
CA ASN A 197 -7.72 -9.92 -28.92
C ASN A 197 -7.19 -9.76 -27.48
N THR A 198 -7.32 -10.76 -26.58
CA THR A 198 -6.71 -10.66 -25.24
C THR A 198 -5.19 -10.73 -25.33
N GLN A 199 -4.64 -11.47 -26.31
CA GLN A 199 -3.20 -11.52 -26.54
C GLN A 199 -2.64 -10.20 -27.06
N GLU A 200 -3.43 -9.44 -27.81
CA GLU A 200 -3.06 -8.08 -28.22
C GLU A 200 -2.86 -7.19 -26.99
N ILE A 201 -3.77 -7.23 -26.01
CA ILE A 201 -3.63 -6.47 -24.76
C ILE A 201 -2.31 -6.86 -24.08
N VAL A 202 -2.05 -8.16 -23.91
CA VAL A 202 -0.79 -8.65 -23.32
C VAL A 202 0.43 -8.13 -24.09
N SER A 203 0.39 -8.12 -25.43
CA SER A 203 1.51 -7.64 -26.24
C SER A 203 1.75 -6.13 -26.16
N LYS A 204 0.73 -5.37 -25.76
CA LYS A 204 0.81 -3.91 -25.58
C LYS A 204 1.41 -3.53 -24.22
N VAL A 205 1.32 -4.41 -23.21
CA VAL A 205 1.78 -4.11 -21.85
C VAL A 205 3.31 -4.22 -21.78
N GLU A 206 3.95 -3.13 -21.36
CA GLU A 206 5.37 -3.05 -21.11
C GLU A 206 5.72 -3.63 -19.73
N ILE A 207 6.89 -4.27 -19.61
CA ILE A 207 7.45 -4.62 -18.30
C ILE A 207 8.18 -3.39 -17.76
N TYR A 208 7.73 -2.89 -16.61
CA TYR A 208 8.32 -1.75 -15.93
C TYR A 208 8.52 -2.03 -14.44
N ASP A 209 9.51 -1.36 -13.86
CA ASP A 209 9.81 -1.40 -12.43
C ASP A 209 9.14 -0.23 -11.70
N ILE A 210 8.49 -0.54 -10.59
CA ILE A 210 7.86 0.43 -9.67
C ILE A 210 8.73 0.68 -8.44
N ASP A 211 9.78 -0.10 -8.23
CA ASP A 211 10.74 0.16 -7.17
C ASP A 211 11.46 1.48 -7.45
N SER A 212 11.73 2.21 -6.38
CA SER A 212 12.45 3.48 -6.42
C SER A 212 13.45 3.56 -5.28
N GLU A 213 14.57 4.23 -5.55
CA GLU A 213 15.52 4.57 -4.50
C GLU A 213 14.87 5.56 -3.51
N PRO A 214 15.27 5.56 -2.23
CA PRO A 214 14.68 6.43 -1.21
C PRO A 214 14.65 7.91 -1.61
N ILE A 215 13.43 8.44 -1.70
CA ILE A 215 13.16 9.84 -2.00
C ILE A 215 12.99 10.59 -0.68
N MET A 216 14.04 11.31 -0.28
CA MET A 216 14.06 12.05 0.98
C MET A 216 13.44 13.45 0.80
N PRO A 217 12.59 13.93 1.73
CA PRO A 217 12.09 15.28 1.67
C PRO A 217 13.20 16.30 1.85
N LEU A 218 13.04 17.46 1.21
CA LEU A 218 13.97 18.57 1.37
C LEU A 218 13.61 19.38 2.61
N PHE A 219 14.57 19.59 3.50
CA PHE A 219 14.36 20.44 4.67
C PHE A 219 14.44 21.94 4.30
N PRO A 220 13.47 22.80 4.62
CA PRO A 220 13.58 24.22 4.30
C PRO A 220 14.68 24.89 5.14
N ILE A 221 15.79 25.26 4.49
CA ILE A 221 16.93 25.93 5.13
C ILE A 221 16.75 27.45 5.01
N PRO A 222 16.96 28.22 6.09
CA PRO A 222 16.90 29.67 6.04
C PRO A 222 17.83 30.28 4.98
N GLU A 223 17.32 31.19 4.15
CA GLU A 223 18.08 31.83 3.06
C GLU A 223 19.30 32.62 3.57
N ASP A 224 19.27 33.11 4.80
CA ASP A 224 20.38 33.82 5.44
C ASP A 224 21.55 32.89 5.81
N PHE A 225 21.30 31.58 5.91
CA PHE A 225 22.37 30.58 6.05
C PHE A 225 23.03 30.28 4.71
N GLY A 226 22.22 30.12 3.66
CA GLY A 226 22.69 29.96 2.29
C GLY A 226 21.71 29.22 1.39
N THR A 227 21.95 29.33 0.08
CA THR A 227 21.11 28.73 -0.97
C THR A 227 21.85 27.69 -1.80
N GLU A 228 21.11 26.80 -2.47
CA GLU A 228 21.71 25.82 -3.39
C GLU A 228 22.47 26.49 -4.54
N GLU A 229 21.98 27.62 -5.05
CA GLU A 229 22.66 28.39 -6.10
C GLU A 229 24.02 28.92 -5.64
N GLU A 230 24.11 29.41 -4.40
CA GLU A 230 25.37 29.86 -3.82
C GLU A 230 26.35 28.70 -3.63
N TYR A 231 25.87 27.55 -3.16
CA TYR A 231 26.70 26.37 -2.99
C TYR A 231 27.20 25.83 -4.34
N ARG A 232 26.37 25.88 -5.39
CA ARG A 232 26.76 25.54 -6.77
C ARG A 232 27.83 26.48 -7.33
N LYS A 233 27.86 27.73 -6.91
CA LYS A 233 28.91 28.70 -7.29
C LYS A 233 30.18 28.55 -6.45
N ARG A 234 30.05 28.12 -5.20
CA ARG A 234 31.14 28.05 -4.22
C ARG A 234 31.96 26.77 -4.33
N PHE A 235 31.33 25.64 -4.63
CA PHE A 235 31.97 24.33 -4.66
C PHE A 235 32.00 23.79 -6.10
N THR A 236 33.13 23.23 -6.47
CA THR A 236 33.26 22.50 -7.73
C THR A 236 32.84 21.04 -7.56
N PRO A 237 32.51 20.31 -8.66
CA PRO A 237 32.29 18.87 -8.60
C PRO A 237 33.49 18.11 -8.00
N GLU A 238 34.72 18.59 -8.21
CA GLU A 238 35.93 17.98 -7.63
C GLU A 238 35.99 18.17 -6.11
N ASP A 239 35.59 19.34 -5.60
CA ASP A 239 35.50 19.59 -4.15
C ASP A 239 34.50 18.63 -3.50
N LEU A 240 33.31 18.48 -4.11
CA LEU A 240 32.29 17.54 -3.65
C LEU A 240 32.75 16.09 -3.77
N PHE A 241 33.41 15.71 -4.86
CA PHE A 241 33.96 14.37 -5.01
C PHE A 241 34.90 14.06 -3.86
N ASN A 242 35.86 14.95 -3.58
CA ASN A 242 36.81 14.78 -2.49
C ASN A 242 36.10 14.73 -1.13
N GLU A 243 35.14 15.61 -0.86
CA GLU A 243 34.46 15.70 0.43
C GLU A 243 33.58 14.48 0.75
N PHE A 244 33.01 13.82 -0.27
CA PHE A 244 32.09 12.68 -0.10
C PHE A 244 32.76 11.30 -0.22
N THR A 245 34.00 11.23 -0.70
CA THR A 245 34.71 9.96 -0.98
C THR A 245 35.95 9.75 -0.11
N ARG A 246 36.35 10.76 0.66
CA ARG A 246 37.44 10.68 1.64
C ARG A 246 36.90 10.50 3.06
N ASP A 247 37.76 10.07 3.98
CA ASP A 247 37.43 9.98 5.41
C ASP A 247 37.36 11.36 6.09
N GLU A 248 37.03 11.40 7.38
CA GLU A 248 36.91 12.62 8.18
C GLU A 248 38.23 13.39 8.32
N LYS A 249 39.37 12.74 7.99
CA LYS A 249 40.72 13.31 8.03
C LYS A 249 41.23 13.69 6.63
N GLY A 250 40.44 13.46 5.58
CA GLY A 250 40.77 13.79 4.19
C GLY A 250 41.63 12.75 3.46
N ASN A 251 41.79 11.54 4.02
CA ASN A 251 42.50 10.44 3.37
C ASN A 251 41.63 9.74 2.33
N VAL A 252 42.27 9.25 1.27
CA VAL A 252 41.60 8.45 0.23
C VAL A 252 41.39 7.04 0.76
N VAL A 253 40.12 6.66 0.92
CA VAL A 253 39.71 5.36 1.49
C VAL A 253 38.97 4.46 0.50
N LEU A 254 38.64 4.98 -0.68
CA LEU A 254 37.93 4.26 -1.75
C LEU A 254 38.76 4.26 -3.03
N SER A 255 38.63 3.20 -3.83
CA SER A 255 39.11 3.24 -5.22
C SER A 255 38.28 4.24 -6.05
N GLN A 256 38.84 4.72 -7.16
CA GLN A 256 38.14 5.67 -8.05
C GLN A 256 36.78 5.13 -8.52
N GLU A 257 36.71 3.84 -8.86
CA GLU A 257 35.49 3.18 -9.33
C GLU A 257 34.42 3.11 -8.23
N GLU A 258 34.82 2.81 -6.99
CA GLU A 258 33.90 2.77 -5.83
C GLU A 258 33.41 4.16 -5.45
N ALA A 259 34.29 5.16 -5.52
CA ALA A 259 33.96 6.56 -5.30
C ALA A 259 32.91 7.04 -6.31
N GLU A 260 33.08 6.76 -7.59
CA GLU A 260 32.10 7.11 -8.63
C GLU A 260 30.76 6.38 -8.44
N LYS A 261 30.78 5.09 -8.08
CA LYS A 261 29.57 4.34 -7.75
C LYS A 261 28.83 4.94 -6.56
N LYS A 262 29.55 5.38 -5.52
CA LYS A 262 28.97 6.05 -4.34
C LYS A 262 28.27 7.35 -4.73
N ILE A 263 28.92 8.20 -5.53
CA ILE A 263 28.35 9.46 -6.02
C ILE A 263 27.08 9.22 -6.84
N LYS A 264 27.09 8.19 -7.72
CA LYS A 264 25.91 7.81 -8.49
C LYS A 264 24.77 7.34 -7.57
N LYS A 265 25.06 6.54 -6.55
CA LYS A 265 24.07 6.07 -5.57
C LYS A 265 23.46 7.21 -4.75
N LEU A 266 24.23 8.26 -4.46
CA LEU A 266 23.76 9.47 -3.80
C LEU A 266 22.93 10.39 -4.71
N GLY A 267 22.62 9.99 -5.95
CA GLY A 267 21.81 10.77 -6.89
C GLY A 267 22.60 11.77 -7.74
N GLY A 268 23.94 11.64 -7.80
CA GLY A 268 24.81 12.50 -8.60
C GLY A 268 25.05 13.89 -8.01
N TYR A 269 25.81 14.72 -8.74
CA TYR A 269 26.29 16.01 -8.24
C TYR A 269 25.17 17.00 -7.91
N ASP A 270 24.05 16.98 -8.65
CA ASP A 270 22.92 17.86 -8.36
C ASP A 270 22.36 17.63 -6.96
N ARG A 271 22.26 16.37 -6.52
CA ARG A 271 21.82 16.01 -5.17
C ARG A 271 22.92 16.25 -4.12
N LEU A 272 24.19 16.16 -4.49
CA LEU A 272 25.30 16.43 -3.56
C LEU A 272 25.39 17.89 -3.12
N TYR A 273 25.11 18.86 -3.99
CA TYR A 273 25.05 20.27 -3.57
C TYR A 273 24.00 20.47 -2.47
N ARG A 274 22.85 19.82 -2.63
CA ARG A 274 21.77 19.85 -1.65
C ARG A 274 22.16 19.18 -0.34
N ILE A 275 22.71 17.97 -0.41
CA ILE A 275 23.18 17.23 0.78
C ILE A 275 24.26 18.02 1.51
N LYS A 276 25.17 18.69 0.78
CA LYS A 276 26.22 19.53 1.35
C LYS A 276 25.65 20.73 2.11
N LEU A 277 24.69 21.44 1.52
CA LEU A 277 23.99 22.54 2.19
C LEU A 277 23.28 22.07 3.47
N GLU A 278 22.56 20.95 3.40
CA GLU A 278 21.91 20.33 4.57
C GLU A 278 22.91 19.89 5.64
N ALA A 279 24.05 19.32 5.24
CA ALA A 279 25.09 18.89 6.17
C ALA A 279 25.74 20.06 6.90
N ASP A 280 26.01 21.17 6.21
CA ASP A 280 26.60 22.36 6.82
C ASP A 280 25.62 23.02 7.79
N TYR A 281 24.32 23.03 7.45
CA TYR A 281 23.28 23.54 8.34
C TYR A 281 23.09 22.63 9.57
N LEU A 282 23.06 21.31 9.36
CA LEU A 282 23.02 20.32 10.44
C LEU A 282 24.23 20.50 11.38
N ALA A 283 25.42 20.69 10.83
CA ALA A 283 26.64 20.91 11.61
C ALA A 283 26.53 22.18 12.46
N LYS A 284 26.06 23.30 11.90
CA LYS A 284 25.82 24.54 12.65
C LYS A 284 24.91 24.29 13.86
N LEU A 285 23.74 23.69 13.64
CA LEU A 285 22.78 23.41 14.71
C LEU A 285 23.33 22.44 15.75
N THR A 286 24.08 21.43 15.32
CA THR A 286 24.72 20.46 16.20
C THR A 286 25.73 21.14 17.13
N TRP A 287 26.55 22.06 16.62
CA TRP A 287 27.53 22.78 17.44
C TRP A 287 26.88 23.76 18.41
N GLU A 288 25.83 24.46 17.98
CA GLU A 288 25.01 25.31 18.86
C GLU A 288 24.36 24.49 19.98
N GLY A 289 23.90 23.28 19.66
CA GLY A 289 23.34 22.35 20.64
C GLY A 289 24.37 21.74 21.58
N ALA A 290 25.55 21.38 21.07
CA ALA A 290 26.67 20.89 21.86
C ALA A 290 27.10 21.92 22.92
N ALA A 291 27.18 23.21 22.56
CA ALA A 291 27.53 24.28 23.48
C ALA A 291 26.53 24.43 24.66
N LYS A 292 25.26 24.08 24.42
CA LYS A 292 24.18 24.12 25.41
C LYS A 292 24.13 22.83 26.26
N ARG A 293 24.29 21.65 25.66
CA ARG A 293 24.29 20.34 26.34
C ARG A 293 25.55 20.14 27.19
N TYR A 294 26.68 20.66 26.73
CA TYR A 294 28.00 20.55 27.37
C TYR A 294 28.55 21.94 27.73
N PRO A 295 27.96 22.65 28.71
CA PRO A 295 28.37 24.01 29.04
C PRO A 295 29.74 24.06 29.73
N GLY A 296 30.53 25.10 29.41
CA GLY A 296 31.86 25.35 29.98
C GLY A 296 32.92 24.38 29.46
N ASP A 297 33.82 23.92 30.33
CA ASP A 297 34.92 23.01 29.97
C ASP A 297 34.47 21.53 29.81
N LYS A 298 33.16 21.27 29.78
CA LYS A 298 32.61 19.91 29.64
C LYS A 298 32.67 19.37 28.21
N LEU A 299 32.83 20.25 27.22
CA LEU A 299 33.03 19.86 25.83
C LEU A 299 34.50 19.46 25.61
N THR A 300 34.81 18.18 25.88
CA THR A 300 36.16 17.63 25.72
C THR A 300 36.51 17.43 24.24
N GLU A 301 37.79 17.20 23.94
CA GLU A 301 38.23 16.85 22.58
C GLU A 301 37.56 15.56 22.07
N GLU A 302 37.31 14.58 22.95
CA GLU A 302 36.57 13.36 22.61
C GLU A 302 35.15 13.65 22.09
N HIS A 303 34.44 14.62 22.70
CA HIS A 303 33.13 15.05 22.20
C HIS A 303 33.25 15.65 20.80
N LYS A 304 34.26 16.50 20.57
CA LYS A 304 34.46 17.15 19.27
C LYS A 304 34.82 16.15 18.18
N GLU A 305 35.70 15.19 18.49
CA GLU A 305 36.08 14.11 17.58
C GLU A 305 34.86 13.27 17.22
N ARG A 306 34.04 12.87 18.20
CA ARG A 306 32.82 12.10 17.96
C ARG A 306 31.78 12.88 17.15
N ILE A 307 31.54 14.16 17.46
CA ILE A 307 30.62 15.01 16.69
C ILE A 307 31.08 15.13 15.23
N ASN A 308 32.37 15.41 14.99
CA ASN A 308 32.91 15.51 13.64
C ASN A 308 32.80 14.20 12.86
N PHE A 309 33.10 13.07 13.51
CA PHE A 309 32.96 11.75 12.91
C PHE A 309 31.50 11.46 12.52
N GLU A 310 30.54 11.64 13.43
CA GLU A 310 29.13 11.39 13.16
C GLU A 310 28.58 12.31 12.05
N LEU A 311 28.88 13.62 12.10
CA LEU A 311 28.49 14.58 11.06
C LEU A 311 29.08 14.20 9.68
N HIS A 312 30.33 13.72 9.66
CA HIS A 312 30.95 13.24 8.43
C HIS A 312 30.23 12.01 7.88
N ILE A 313 29.91 11.01 8.71
CA ILE A 313 29.16 9.82 8.28
C ILE A 313 27.76 10.19 7.79
N MET A 314 27.00 11.01 8.53
CA MET A 314 25.66 11.45 8.12
C MET A 314 25.67 12.17 6.77
N LYS A 315 26.66 13.05 6.54
CA LYS A 315 26.86 13.72 5.25
C LYS A 315 27.18 12.73 4.13
N THR A 316 28.17 11.87 4.32
CA THR A 316 28.66 10.96 3.27
C THR A 316 27.68 9.84 2.94
N MET A 317 26.76 9.51 3.85
CA MET A 317 25.63 8.60 3.60
C MET A 317 24.41 9.29 2.98
N GLY A 318 24.37 10.63 2.97
CA GLY A 318 23.28 11.39 2.35
C GLY A 318 22.05 11.59 3.23
N PHE A 319 22.18 11.53 4.55
CA PHE A 319 21.07 11.66 5.49
C PHE A 319 20.96 12.98 6.29
N PRO A 320 21.65 14.10 6.01
CA PRO A 320 21.53 15.27 6.88
C PRO A 320 20.11 15.86 6.90
N GLY A 321 19.42 15.91 5.75
CA GLY A 321 18.02 16.33 5.67
C GLY A 321 17.08 15.51 6.56
N TYR A 322 17.33 14.20 6.70
CA TYR A 322 16.54 13.33 7.59
C TYR A 322 16.62 13.79 9.05
N PHE A 323 17.84 14.03 9.56
CA PHE A 323 18.03 14.50 10.93
C PHE A 323 17.44 15.89 11.15
N LEU A 324 17.51 16.77 10.13
CA LEU A 324 16.90 18.09 10.21
C LEU A 324 15.37 18.01 10.33
N ILE A 325 14.72 17.15 9.54
CA ILE A 325 13.26 16.93 9.61
C ILE A 325 12.88 16.36 10.99
N VAL A 326 13.61 15.35 11.47
CA VAL A 326 13.35 14.70 12.76
C VAL A 326 13.50 15.68 13.93
N MET A 327 14.60 16.43 13.95
CA MET A 327 14.82 17.49 14.94
C MET A 327 13.68 18.51 14.93
N ASP A 328 13.23 18.93 13.75
CA ASP A 328 12.30 20.03 13.59
C ASP A 328 10.92 19.73 14.18
N TYR A 329 10.32 18.56 13.88
CA TYR A 329 9.05 18.21 14.49
C TYR A 329 9.17 17.87 15.99
N ILE A 330 10.30 17.32 16.45
CA ILE A 330 10.54 17.08 17.88
C ILE A 330 10.64 18.41 18.64
N ARG A 331 11.35 19.38 18.06
CA ARG A 331 11.49 20.71 18.64
C ARG A 331 10.16 21.43 18.69
N ALA A 332 9.38 21.40 17.60
CA ALA A 332 8.03 21.96 17.58
C ALA A 332 7.11 21.30 18.61
N ALA A 333 7.19 19.96 18.76
CA ALA A 333 6.46 19.23 19.78
C ALA A 333 6.74 19.78 21.19
N ARG A 334 8.02 19.98 21.54
CA ARG A 334 8.43 20.47 22.87
C ARG A 334 8.16 21.95 23.09
N GLU A 335 8.53 22.81 22.12
CA GLU A 335 8.56 24.27 22.28
C GLU A 335 7.24 24.95 21.91
N GLU A 336 6.54 24.48 20.87
CA GLU A 336 5.34 25.14 20.33
C GLU A 336 4.05 24.46 20.80
N LEU A 337 4.04 23.13 20.83
CA LEU A 337 2.83 22.34 21.08
C LEU A 337 2.68 21.92 22.55
N GLY A 338 3.76 21.97 23.34
CA GLY A 338 3.76 21.48 24.72
C GLY A 338 3.43 19.99 24.81
N VAL A 339 3.95 19.20 23.85
CA VAL A 339 3.87 17.74 23.80
C VAL A 339 5.10 17.16 24.51
N SER A 340 4.89 16.16 25.35
CA SER A 340 5.99 15.43 25.97
C SER A 340 6.59 14.45 24.96
N VAL A 341 7.91 14.47 24.84
CA VAL A 341 8.66 13.58 23.95
C VAL A 341 9.52 12.65 24.81
N GLY A 342 9.54 11.37 24.49
CA GLY A 342 10.39 10.39 25.15
C GLY A 342 11.88 10.70 24.99
N PRO A 343 12.75 10.07 25.80
CA PRO A 343 14.19 10.32 25.78
C PRO A 343 14.92 9.77 24.53
N GLY A 344 14.19 9.13 23.62
CA GLY A 344 14.71 8.40 22.46
C GLY A 344 14.68 6.89 22.68
N ARG A 345 14.47 6.14 21.59
CA ARG A 345 14.41 4.67 21.58
C ARG A 345 15.23 4.08 20.45
N GLY A 346 15.48 2.77 20.52
CA GLY A 346 16.26 2.05 19.52
C GLY A 346 17.71 2.52 19.46
N SER A 347 18.31 2.39 18.27
CA SER A 347 19.72 2.71 18.05
C SER A 347 20.01 4.21 17.96
N ALA A 348 19.00 5.06 17.68
CA ALA A 348 19.16 6.52 17.61
C ALA A 348 19.79 7.14 18.87
N ALA A 349 19.58 6.53 20.04
CA ALA A 349 20.19 6.93 21.31
C ALA A 349 21.73 6.84 21.34
N GLY A 350 22.37 6.14 20.38
CA GLY A 350 23.82 6.03 20.27
C GLY A 350 24.53 7.18 19.56
N SER A 351 23.80 8.18 19.05
CA SER A 351 24.35 9.33 18.32
C SER A 351 24.49 10.57 19.19
N VAL A 352 25.72 11.12 19.28
CA VAL A 352 25.97 12.42 19.92
C VAL A 352 25.30 13.55 19.15
N VAL A 353 25.27 13.47 17.82
CA VAL A 353 24.57 14.46 16.99
C VAL A 353 23.07 14.49 17.34
N ALA A 354 22.43 13.32 17.45
CA ALA A 354 21.02 13.24 17.85
C ALA A 354 20.79 13.84 19.26
N TYR A 355 21.70 13.60 20.21
CA TYR A 355 21.62 14.19 21.56
C TYR A 355 21.79 15.72 21.56
N CYS A 356 22.75 16.23 20.77
CA CYS A 356 23.00 17.66 20.58
C CYS A 356 21.84 18.38 19.90
N LEU A 357 21.05 17.69 19.07
CA LEU A 357 19.87 18.24 18.40
C LEU A 357 18.57 18.06 19.21
N TRP A 358 18.64 17.53 20.44
CA TRP A 358 17.46 17.16 21.25
C TRP A 358 16.52 16.15 20.57
N ILE A 359 17.01 15.38 19.60
CA ILE A 359 16.30 14.21 19.09
C ILE A 359 16.25 13.13 20.19
N THR A 360 17.34 12.99 20.93
CA THR A 360 17.43 12.13 22.12
C THR A 360 17.83 12.95 23.34
N ASP A 361 17.49 12.46 24.54
CA ASP A 361 17.85 13.09 25.82
C ASP A 361 18.87 12.30 26.63
N LEU A 362 19.41 11.23 26.04
CA LEU A 362 20.40 10.37 26.67
C LEU A 362 21.79 10.64 26.07
N ASP A 363 22.75 11.01 26.92
CA ASP A 363 24.14 11.29 26.53
C ASP A 363 24.88 9.98 26.18
N PRO A 364 25.17 9.69 24.91
CA PRO A 364 25.71 8.40 24.50
C PRO A 364 27.14 8.18 24.99
N LEU A 365 27.96 9.23 25.11
CA LEU A 365 29.34 9.09 25.60
C LEU A 365 29.38 8.74 27.08
N LYS A 366 28.45 9.28 27.87
CA LYS A 366 28.32 8.94 29.29
C LYS A 366 27.98 7.47 29.53
N TYR A 367 27.20 6.86 28.64
CA TYR A 367 26.70 5.49 28.77
C TYR A 367 27.37 4.49 27.81
N ASP A 368 28.46 4.90 27.15
CA ASP A 368 29.23 4.08 26.21
C ASP A 368 28.36 3.45 25.10
N LEU A 369 27.46 4.27 24.53
CA LEU A 369 26.61 3.85 23.42
C LEU A 369 27.32 4.03 22.08
N LEU A 370 27.21 3.00 21.24
CA LEU A 370 27.91 2.89 19.96
C LEU A 370 27.07 3.52 18.82
N PHE A 371 27.68 4.43 18.07
CA PHE A 371 27.06 5.07 16.91
C PHE A 371 26.91 4.09 15.74
N GLU A 372 27.83 3.14 15.60
CA GLU A 372 27.87 2.16 14.52
C GLU A 372 26.69 1.17 14.56
N ARG A 373 26.04 1.03 15.73
CA ARG A 373 24.78 0.29 15.87
C ARG A 373 23.60 1.04 15.25
N PHE A 374 23.71 2.35 15.09
CA PHE A 374 22.71 3.20 14.48
C PHE A 374 22.97 3.43 12.99
N LEU A 375 24.16 3.93 12.67
CA LEU A 375 24.60 4.15 11.29
C LEU A 375 25.91 3.41 11.07
N ASN A 376 25.85 2.33 10.28
CA ASN A 376 27.02 1.57 9.94
C ASN A 376 27.68 2.18 8.68
N PRO A 377 28.94 2.65 8.75
CA PRO A 377 29.63 3.25 7.61
C PRO A 377 29.85 2.27 6.44
N ASP A 378 29.95 0.97 6.72
CA ASP A 378 30.18 -0.08 5.71
C ASP A 378 28.89 -0.51 5.01
N ARG A 379 27.71 -0.09 5.50
CA ARG A 379 26.41 -0.42 4.92
C ARG A 379 25.50 0.79 4.89
N ILE A 380 25.31 1.34 3.69
CA ILE A 380 24.29 2.36 3.44
C ILE A 380 22.90 1.70 3.52
N SER A 381 22.34 1.69 4.72
CA SER A 381 20.91 1.45 5.00
C SER A 381 20.29 2.74 5.53
N LEU A 382 19.00 2.94 5.26
CA LEU A 382 18.25 4.04 5.86
C LEU A 382 18.27 3.91 7.39
N PRO A 383 18.63 4.98 8.14
CA PRO A 383 18.47 4.99 9.58
C PRO A 383 16.99 4.98 9.94
N ASP A 384 16.67 4.33 11.05
CA ASP A 384 15.33 4.31 11.62
C ASP A 384 15.35 5.06 12.95
N ILE A 385 14.69 6.23 12.99
CA ILE A 385 14.50 7.03 14.20
C ILE A 385 13.03 6.98 14.59
N ASP A 386 12.72 6.06 15.50
CA ASP A 386 11.44 6.02 16.20
C ASP A 386 11.40 7.10 17.30
N VAL A 387 10.30 7.86 17.35
CA VAL A 387 10.08 8.90 18.35
C VAL A 387 8.81 8.61 19.14
N ASP A 388 8.92 8.56 20.46
CA ASP A 388 7.77 8.39 21.35
C ASP A 388 7.21 9.76 21.77
N PHE A 389 5.91 9.95 21.57
CA PHE A 389 5.15 11.11 22.02
C PHE A 389 4.12 10.67 23.07
N ASP A 390 3.67 11.60 23.91
CA ASP A 390 2.45 11.34 24.68
C ASP A 390 1.25 11.13 23.74
N ASP A 391 0.33 10.25 24.14
CA ASP A 391 -0.74 9.72 23.28
C ASP A 391 -1.63 10.84 22.72
N ALA A 392 -2.07 11.78 23.56
CA ALA A 392 -2.89 12.92 23.17
C ALA A 392 -2.11 13.97 22.36
N GLY A 393 -0.80 14.08 22.59
CA GLY A 393 0.06 15.06 21.97
C GLY A 393 0.50 14.68 20.56
N ARG A 394 0.57 13.38 20.27
CA ARG A 394 1.01 12.84 18.98
C ARG A 394 0.23 13.40 17.80
N GLU A 395 -1.10 13.43 17.88
CA GLU A 395 -1.94 13.91 16.78
C GLU A 395 -1.62 15.36 16.42
N ARG A 396 -1.37 16.21 17.44
CA ARG A 396 -0.99 17.61 17.23
C ARG A 396 0.34 17.75 16.50
N VAL A 397 1.28 16.84 16.75
CA VAL A 397 2.58 16.80 16.05
C VAL A 397 2.35 16.41 14.59
N LEU A 398 1.53 15.40 14.32
CA LEU A 398 1.20 14.98 12.96
C LEU A 398 0.51 16.10 12.17
N ASP A 399 -0.46 16.76 12.77
CA ASP A 399 -1.12 17.93 12.16
C ASP A 399 -0.15 19.08 11.87
N TRP A 400 0.86 19.26 12.72
CA TRP A 400 1.91 20.25 12.49
C TRP A 400 2.80 19.83 11.32
N VAL A 401 3.21 18.56 11.24
CA VAL A 401 4.00 18.01 10.12
C VAL A 401 3.23 18.13 8.81
N SER A 402 1.95 17.74 8.77
CA SER A 402 1.10 17.86 7.58
C SER A 402 0.88 19.31 7.15
N ARG A 403 0.80 20.26 8.09
CA ARG A 403 0.72 21.69 7.76
C ARG A 403 2.03 22.25 7.22
N LYS A 404 3.17 21.79 7.75
CA LYS A 404 4.49 22.29 7.37
C LYS A 404 4.99 21.73 6.05
N TYR A 405 4.88 20.42 5.85
CA TYR A 405 5.36 19.72 4.66
C TYR A 405 4.31 19.60 3.55
N GLY A 406 3.03 19.83 3.88
CA GLY A 406 1.91 19.79 2.95
C GLY A 406 1.05 18.55 3.12
N LYS A 407 -0.28 18.73 3.05
CA LYS A 407 -1.26 17.66 3.29
C LYS A 407 -1.14 16.47 2.34
N THR A 408 -0.74 16.71 1.10
CA THR A 408 -0.56 15.66 0.08
C THR A 408 0.82 14.99 0.14
N HIS A 409 1.73 15.52 0.96
CA HIS A 409 3.08 15.00 1.14
C HIS A 409 3.19 14.11 2.37
N VAL A 410 2.16 14.09 3.23
CA VAL A 410 2.17 13.34 4.48
C VAL A 410 0.97 12.40 4.50
N ALA A 411 1.22 11.10 4.66
CA ALA A 411 0.20 10.08 4.76
C ALA A 411 0.54 9.05 5.85
N HIS A 412 -0.48 8.45 6.44
CA HIS A 412 -0.31 7.30 7.31
C HIS A 412 -0.07 6.04 6.49
N ILE A 413 0.60 5.05 7.08
CA ILE A 413 0.75 3.74 6.44
C ILE A 413 -0.53 2.93 6.68
N ILE A 414 -1.10 2.34 5.63
CA ILE A 414 -2.23 1.42 5.72
C ILE A 414 -1.77 0.08 6.30
N THR A 415 -2.62 -0.51 7.13
CA THR A 415 -2.49 -1.89 7.59
C THR A 415 -3.62 -2.74 7.04
N TYR A 416 -3.26 -3.92 6.53
CA TYR A 416 -4.21 -4.94 6.13
C TYR A 416 -4.29 -6.00 7.22
N GLY A 417 -5.38 -5.97 8.00
CA GLY A 417 -5.65 -6.98 9.01
C GLY A 417 -6.17 -8.25 8.33
N THR A 418 -5.43 -9.34 8.44
CA THR A 418 -5.85 -10.65 7.91
C THR A 418 -6.68 -11.44 8.92
N MET A 419 -7.46 -12.41 8.43
CA MET A 419 -8.16 -13.38 9.29
C MET A 419 -7.15 -14.37 9.88
N ALA A 420 -6.83 -14.22 11.16
CA ALA A 420 -6.11 -15.24 11.91
C ALA A 420 -6.99 -16.48 12.18
N ALA A 421 -6.39 -17.64 12.46
CA ALA A 421 -7.08 -18.92 12.73
C ALA A 421 -8.33 -18.79 13.63
N LYS A 422 -8.18 -18.17 14.81
CA LYS A 422 -9.29 -18.00 15.77
C LYS A 422 -10.40 -17.07 15.25
N SER A 423 -10.05 -16.04 14.47
CA SER A 423 -11.03 -15.14 13.85
C SER A 423 -11.72 -15.81 12.67
N ALA A 424 -11.02 -16.60 11.86
CA ALA A 424 -11.60 -17.36 10.76
C ALA A 424 -12.70 -18.32 11.25
N ILE A 425 -12.40 -19.12 12.29
CA ILE A 425 -13.41 -19.98 12.94
C ILE A 425 -14.60 -19.16 13.45
N ALA A 426 -14.34 -18.01 14.10
CA ALA A 426 -15.40 -17.18 14.66
C ALA A 426 -16.33 -16.59 13.58
N ASP A 427 -15.74 -16.07 12.51
CA ASP A 427 -16.46 -15.41 11.43
C ASP A 427 -17.26 -16.43 10.60
N VAL A 428 -16.65 -17.55 10.21
CA VAL A 428 -17.36 -18.62 9.49
C VAL A 428 -18.48 -19.21 10.35
N GLY A 429 -18.21 -19.49 11.62
CA GLY A 429 -19.22 -19.98 12.56
C GLY A 429 -20.39 -19.01 12.73
N ARG A 430 -20.12 -17.69 12.73
CA ARG A 430 -21.16 -16.65 12.78
C ARG A 430 -22.07 -16.69 11.56
N VAL A 431 -21.53 -16.77 10.34
CA VAL A 431 -22.36 -16.77 9.12
C VAL A 431 -23.13 -18.07 8.93
N GLN A 432 -22.59 -19.19 9.43
CA GLN A 432 -23.25 -20.51 9.42
C GLN A 432 -24.19 -20.74 10.62
N ARG A 433 -24.29 -19.78 11.55
CA ARG A 433 -25.12 -19.86 12.77
C ARG A 433 -24.74 -21.03 13.69
N VAL A 434 -23.47 -21.40 13.72
CA VAL A 434 -22.95 -22.32 14.74
C VAL A 434 -23.11 -21.63 16.12
N PRO A 435 -23.65 -22.31 17.15
CA PRO A 435 -23.83 -21.72 18.46
C PRO A 435 -22.54 -21.11 19.02
N LEU A 436 -22.62 -19.87 19.52
CA LEU A 436 -21.44 -19.13 20.02
C LEU A 436 -20.66 -19.88 21.11
N GLY A 437 -21.35 -20.66 21.95
CA GLY A 437 -20.71 -21.49 22.97
C GLY A 437 -19.77 -22.52 22.34
N GLU A 438 -20.24 -23.23 21.32
CA GLU A 438 -19.47 -24.24 20.59
C GLU A 438 -18.30 -23.63 19.83
N VAL A 439 -18.53 -22.53 19.10
CA VAL A 439 -17.46 -21.77 18.43
C VAL A 439 -16.36 -21.36 19.42
N ASN A 440 -16.73 -20.91 20.63
CA ASN A 440 -15.76 -20.51 21.64
C ASN A 440 -14.99 -21.69 22.22
N GLU A 441 -15.60 -22.86 22.39
CA GLU A 441 -14.87 -24.07 22.81
C GLU A 441 -13.88 -24.53 21.73
N ILE A 442 -14.29 -24.51 20.46
CA ILE A 442 -13.42 -24.88 19.34
C ILE A 442 -12.23 -23.93 19.23
N LYS A 443 -12.45 -22.62 19.38
CA LYS A 443 -11.38 -21.61 19.35
C LYS A 443 -10.32 -21.81 20.45
N LYS A 444 -10.70 -22.36 21.61
CA LYS A 444 -9.74 -22.67 22.70
C LYS A 444 -8.80 -23.82 22.34
N LEU A 445 -9.19 -24.69 21.41
CA LEU A 445 -8.34 -25.78 20.92
C LEU A 445 -7.19 -25.26 20.04
N VAL A 446 -7.31 -24.05 19.49
CA VAL A 446 -6.23 -23.41 18.71
C VAL A 446 -5.17 -22.86 19.68
N PRO A 447 -3.93 -23.40 19.67
CA PRO A 447 -2.87 -22.95 20.57
C PRO A 447 -2.40 -21.54 20.19
N ASP A 448 -1.92 -20.75 21.16
CA ASP A 448 -1.30 -19.45 20.87
C ASP A 448 0.13 -19.62 20.30
N LYS A 449 0.80 -20.73 20.67
CA LYS A 449 2.09 -21.15 20.13
C LYS A 449 2.19 -22.67 20.19
N PHE A 450 2.77 -23.30 19.18
CA PHE A 450 3.17 -24.71 19.27
C PHE A 450 4.38 -24.90 20.19
N SER A 451 4.53 -26.09 20.77
CA SER A 451 5.70 -26.43 21.59
C SER A 451 6.98 -26.29 20.77
N ASP A 452 8.05 -25.76 21.39
CA ASP A 452 9.35 -25.61 20.72
C ASP A 452 9.96 -26.97 20.32
N ASP A 453 9.55 -28.05 20.97
CA ASP A 453 9.94 -29.44 20.66
C ASP A 453 9.23 -30.00 19.42
N LEU A 454 8.09 -29.41 19.03
CA LEU A 454 7.35 -29.83 17.86
C LEU A 454 8.00 -29.22 16.62
N LYS A 455 8.52 -30.08 15.74
CA LYS A 455 9.21 -29.68 14.51
C LYS A 455 8.42 -30.13 13.28
N ASP A 456 8.31 -29.23 12.31
CA ASP A 456 7.84 -29.55 10.97
C ASP A 456 8.88 -30.37 10.18
N GLU A 457 8.53 -30.74 8.95
CA GLU A 457 9.40 -31.46 8.02
C GLU A 457 10.74 -30.74 7.72
N ARG A 458 10.85 -29.45 8.06
CA ARG A 458 12.02 -28.59 7.86
C ARG A 458 12.79 -28.34 9.16
N GLY A 459 12.44 -29.00 10.27
CA GLY A 459 13.12 -28.86 11.56
C GLY A 459 12.82 -27.54 12.28
N LYS A 460 11.77 -26.81 11.90
CA LYS A 460 11.33 -25.55 12.52
C LYS A 460 10.02 -25.76 13.28
N THR A 461 9.77 -24.92 14.28
CA THR A 461 8.48 -24.93 14.97
C THR A 461 7.40 -24.41 14.01
N PRO A 462 6.30 -25.15 13.78
CA PRO A 462 5.28 -24.73 12.83
C PRO A 462 4.65 -23.39 13.21
N LYS A 463 4.23 -22.62 12.20
CA LYS A 463 3.39 -21.44 12.41
C LYS A 463 2.00 -21.90 12.86
N VAL A 464 1.40 -21.18 13.81
CA VAL A 464 -0.01 -21.38 14.16
C VAL A 464 -0.88 -20.90 13.00
N ASN A 465 -1.43 -21.85 12.26
CA ASN A 465 -2.44 -21.68 11.21
C ASN A 465 -3.37 -22.90 11.25
N LEU A 466 -4.54 -22.82 10.61
CA LEU A 466 -5.54 -23.88 10.71
C LEU A 466 -5.05 -25.19 10.10
N HIS A 467 -4.32 -25.11 8.98
CA HIS A 467 -3.69 -26.26 8.34
C HIS A 467 -2.82 -27.08 9.32
N ASN A 468 -1.88 -26.43 10.00
CA ASN A 468 -1.00 -27.07 10.98
C ASN A 468 -1.79 -27.51 12.23
N CYS A 469 -2.81 -26.75 12.63
CA CYS A 469 -3.67 -27.16 13.74
C CYS A 469 -4.40 -28.48 13.41
N TYR A 470 -4.84 -28.70 12.17
CA TYR A 470 -5.48 -29.94 11.76
C TYR A 470 -4.52 -31.13 11.65
N ILE A 471 -3.21 -30.88 11.54
CA ILE A 471 -2.18 -31.91 11.56
C ILE A 471 -1.78 -32.27 12.99
N TYR A 472 -1.57 -31.27 13.86
CA TYR A 472 -0.93 -31.45 15.17
C TYR A 472 -1.88 -31.40 16.37
N VAL A 473 -3.13 -30.99 16.19
CA VAL A 473 -4.15 -30.96 17.24
C VAL A 473 -5.22 -31.99 16.93
N ASP A 474 -5.09 -33.19 17.51
CA ASP A 474 -5.99 -34.33 17.26
C ASP A 474 -7.47 -33.98 17.48
N ALA A 475 -7.77 -33.11 18.45
CA ALA A 475 -9.15 -32.68 18.71
C ALA A 475 -9.75 -31.87 17.54
N LEU A 476 -8.99 -30.95 16.94
CA LEU A 476 -9.45 -30.18 15.78
C LEU A 476 -9.55 -31.07 14.54
N LYS A 477 -8.61 -32.00 14.37
CA LYS A 477 -8.66 -33.00 13.30
C LYS A 477 -9.89 -33.90 13.41
N ALA A 478 -10.25 -34.31 14.63
CA ALA A 478 -11.44 -35.12 14.88
C ALA A 478 -12.73 -34.36 14.59
N LEU A 479 -12.79 -33.06 14.93
CA LEU A 479 -13.94 -32.21 14.60
C LEU A 479 -14.06 -31.94 13.09
N LEU A 480 -12.94 -31.71 12.41
CA LEU A 480 -12.92 -31.54 10.95
C LEU A 480 -13.43 -32.78 10.22
N ASN A 481 -13.11 -33.98 10.71
CA ASN A 481 -13.56 -35.25 10.14
C ASN A 481 -14.79 -35.83 10.88
N GLY A 482 -15.48 -35.02 11.68
CA GLY A 482 -16.60 -35.44 12.51
C GLY A 482 -17.89 -35.65 11.72
N GLU A 483 -18.92 -36.18 12.39
CA GLU A 483 -20.26 -36.38 11.81
C GLU A 483 -21.13 -35.12 11.81
N ASP A 484 -20.74 -34.06 12.54
CA ASP A 484 -21.43 -32.78 12.51
C ASP A 484 -21.00 -31.99 11.27
N ASP A 485 -21.82 -32.09 10.21
CA ASP A 485 -21.60 -31.41 8.93
C ASP A 485 -21.43 -29.89 9.10
N ASN A 486 -22.10 -29.27 10.09
CA ASN A 486 -22.03 -27.82 10.28
C ASN A 486 -20.69 -27.40 10.87
N VAL A 487 -20.19 -28.14 11.87
CA VAL A 487 -18.87 -27.89 12.48
C VAL A 487 -17.73 -28.26 11.54
N SER A 488 -17.84 -29.42 10.87
CA SER A 488 -16.84 -29.86 9.88
C SER A 488 -16.74 -28.85 8.73
N SER A 489 -17.88 -28.43 8.17
CA SER A 489 -17.94 -27.39 7.14
C SER A 489 -17.35 -26.07 7.62
N MET A 490 -17.67 -25.64 8.85
CA MET A 490 -17.12 -24.41 9.42
C MET A 490 -15.60 -24.45 9.47
N LEU A 491 -15.01 -25.54 9.94
CA LEU A 491 -13.55 -25.70 10.04
C LEU A 491 -12.88 -25.73 8.66
N HIS A 492 -13.48 -26.44 7.70
CA HIS A 492 -12.97 -26.51 6.34
C HIS A 492 -12.94 -25.12 5.68
N TYR A 493 -14.05 -24.38 5.71
CA TYR A 493 -14.09 -23.04 5.11
C TYR A 493 -13.34 -21.98 5.92
N ALA A 494 -13.15 -22.18 7.22
CA ALA A 494 -12.26 -21.33 8.01
C ALA A 494 -10.79 -21.46 7.55
N GLU A 495 -10.35 -22.67 7.17
CA GLU A 495 -9.00 -22.87 6.61
C GLU A 495 -8.86 -22.19 5.24
N GLU A 496 -9.88 -22.30 4.37
CA GLU A 496 -9.83 -21.64 3.04
C GLU A 496 -9.87 -20.10 3.13
N LEU A 497 -10.49 -19.54 4.18
CA LEU A 497 -10.59 -18.10 4.39
C LEU A 497 -9.51 -17.54 5.32
N GLU A 498 -8.66 -18.38 5.90
CA GLU A 498 -7.51 -17.94 6.68
C GLU A 498 -6.57 -17.08 5.81
N ASP A 499 -5.92 -16.09 6.43
CA ASP A 499 -5.02 -15.14 5.77
C ASP A 499 -5.68 -14.23 4.71
N THR A 500 -6.99 -14.34 4.47
CA THR A 500 -7.72 -13.35 3.65
C THR A 500 -7.79 -11.98 4.37
N ILE A 501 -7.80 -10.90 3.59
CA ILE A 501 -7.89 -9.53 4.13
C ILE A 501 -9.27 -9.34 4.75
N ARG A 502 -9.33 -9.03 6.04
CA ARG A 502 -10.57 -8.84 6.79
C ARG A 502 -10.99 -7.39 6.90
N GLN A 503 -10.02 -6.52 7.15
CA GLN A 503 -10.24 -5.09 7.37
C GLN A 503 -8.99 -4.31 7.01
N VAL A 504 -9.22 -3.06 6.61
CA VAL A 504 -8.19 -2.05 6.41
C VAL A 504 -8.16 -1.16 7.65
N GLY A 505 -6.98 -0.86 8.17
CA GLY A 505 -6.78 0.01 9.32
C GLY A 505 -5.59 0.94 9.14
N ILE A 506 -5.42 1.87 10.07
CA ILE A 506 -4.31 2.83 10.06
C ILE A 506 -3.16 2.28 10.90
N HIS A 507 -1.93 2.31 10.38
CA HIS A 507 -0.77 1.82 11.12
C HIS A 507 -0.60 2.64 12.39
N ALA A 508 -0.50 1.93 13.52
CA ALA A 508 -0.49 2.54 14.83
C ALA A 508 0.58 3.62 14.97
N CYS A 509 1.76 3.53 14.33
CA CYS A 509 2.85 4.52 14.42
C CYS A 509 3.36 5.05 13.07
N GLY A 510 2.88 4.52 11.95
CA GLY A 510 3.59 4.59 10.67
C GLY A 510 3.14 5.80 9.88
N VAL A 511 4.08 6.68 9.55
CA VAL A 511 3.81 7.92 8.80
C VAL A 511 4.89 8.11 7.74
N ILE A 512 4.46 8.48 6.54
CA ILE A 512 5.30 8.78 5.40
C ILE A 512 5.32 10.29 5.21
N ILE A 513 6.52 10.84 5.02
CA ILE A 513 6.72 12.21 4.54
C ILE A 513 7.43 12.09 3.20
N GLY A 514 6.73 12.45 2.13
CA GLY A 514 7.24 12.49 0.76
C GLY A 514 7.99 13.78 0.45
N ALA A 515 8.89 13.72 -0.52
CA ALA A 515 9.57 14.92 -1.05
C ALA A 515 8.71 15.75 -2.00
N ASP A 516 7.66 15.15 -2.54
CA ASP A 516 6.66 15.77 -3.41
C ASP A 516 5.31 15.11 -3.08
N ASP A 517 4.25 15.55 -3.75
CA ASP A 517 2.90 14.98 -3.65
C ASP A 517 2.92 13.45 -3.80
N LEU A 518 2.52 12.75 -2.74
CA LEU A 518 2.59 11.29 -2.64
C LEU A 518 1.74 10.61 -3.72
N THR A 519 0.68 11.25 -4.20
CA THR A 519 -0.16 10.71 -5.27
C THR A 519 0.58 10.57 -6.60
N LYS A 520 1.78 11.16 -6.74
CA LYS A 520 2.68 10.96 -7.90
C LYS A 520 3.46 9.64 -7.84
N PHE A 521 3.59 9.04 -6.67
CA PHE A 521 4.43 7.86 -6.47
C PHE A 521 3.61 6.64 -6.11
N ALA A 522 2.54 6.82 -5.35
CA ALA A 522 1.75 5.73 -4.83
C ALA A 522 0.27 6.11 -4.67
N PRO A 523 -0.65 5.13 -4.69
CA PRO A 523 -2.06 5.41 -4.46
C PRO A 523 -2.29 5.79 -2.99
N LEU A 524 -3.16 6.77 -2.78
CA LEU A 524 -3.63 7.17 -1.46
C LEU A 524 -5.11 6.81 -1.30
N ALA A 525 -5.50 6.52 -0.07
CA ALA A 525 -6.87 6.33 0.34
C ALA A 525 -7.20 7.27 1.49
N THR A 526 -8.50 7.39 1.78
CA THR A 526 -8.96 8.09 2.98
C THR A 526 -9.65 7.13 3.91
N LEU A 527 -9.06 6.84 5.07
CA LEU A 527 -9.67 6.02 6.11
C LEU A 527 -10.17 6.90 7.24
N THR A 528 -11.34 6.56 7.78
CA THR A 528 -11.84 7.18 9.01
C THR A 528 -11.40 6.33 10.18
N ASP A 529 -10.61 6.93 11.06
CA ASP A 529 -10.19 6.29 12.30
C ASP A 529 -11.43 6.01 13.18
N ARG A 530 -11.54 4.80 13.71
CA ARG A 530 -12.72 4.37 14.47
C ARG A 530 -12.74 4.96 15.89
N ASP A 531 -11.59 5.30 16.43
CA ASP A 531 -11.43 5.77 17.81
C ASP A 531 -11.52 7.31 17.86
N SER A 532 -10.90 8.02 16.92
CA SER A 532 -10.97 9.48 16.84
C SER A 532 -12.12 10.01 15.98
N GLY A 533 -12.63 9.20 15.04
CA GLY A 533 -13.66 9.61 14.07
C GLY A 533 -13.15 10.53 12.96
N GLU A 534 -11.83 10.74 12.87
CA GLU A 534 -11.21 11.61 11.87
C GLU A 534 -10.88 10.86 10.57
N THR A 535 -11.18 11.48 9.43
CA THR A 535 -10.76 10.98 8.12
C THR A 535 -9.32 11.44 7.81
N ARG A 536 -8.43 10.49 7.52
CA ARG A 536 -7.01 10.74 7.26
C ARG A 536 -6.62 10.32 5.85
N LEU A 537 -5.46 10.79 5.39
CA LEU A 537 -4.82 10.27 4.19
C LEU A 537 -3.94 9.10 4.57
N ASP A 538 -4.11 7.99 3.87
CA ASP A 538 -3.42 6.74 4.11
C ASP A 538 -2.83 6.18 2.81
N HIS A 539 -1.70 5.49 2.90
CA HIS A 539 -1.00 4.83 1.80
C HIS A 539 -0.88 3.32 2.02
#